data_AF-A0A7W0W160-F1
#
_entry.id   AF-A0A7W0W160-F1
#
_cell.length_a   1.000
_cell.length_b   1.000
_cell.length_c   1.000
_cell.angle_alpha   90.00
_cell.angle_beta   90.00
_cell.angle_gamma   90.00
#
_symmetry.space_group_name_H-M   'P 1'
#
loop_
_entity.id
_entity.type
_entity.pdbx_description
1 polymer ?
#
loop_
_entity_poly.entity_id
_entity_poly.type
_entity_poly.pdbx_seq_one_letter_code
_entity_poly.pdbx_strand_id
1 'polypeptide(L)'
;MDERTPSTFRVMGPHERGRFAPEAWGHLISLNGSGAINGSELEHIIERALMQFDGRIALDDLRGLLEGTGLEDSGPGAGDNITVH
;
A
#
# COMPACT_ATOMS: atom_id res chain seq x y z
N MET A 1 -8.27 -16.64 20.59
CA MET A 1 -8.77 -15.27 20.81
C MET A 1 -7.94 -14.41 19.90
N ASP A 2 -8.32 -14.42 18.62
CA ASP A 2 -7.58 -13.79 17.54
C ASP A 2 -7.89 -12.30 17.58
N GLU A 3 -6.98 -11.56 18.20
CA GLU A 3 -6.96 -10.10 18.19
C GLU A 3 -6.79 -9.61 16.75
N ARG A 4 -7.91 -9.48 16.02
CA ARG A 4 -7.95 -8.57 14.87
C ARG A 4 -7.74 -7.18 15.44
N THR A 5 -6.47 -6.77 15.52
CA THR A 5 -6.08 -5.39 15.81
C THR A 5 -6.97 -4.48 14.96
N PRO A 6 -7.74 -3.56 15.56
CA PRO A 6 -8.56 -2.66 14.79
C PRO A 6 -7.63 -1.86 13.89
N SER A 7 -7.62 -2.17 12.59
CA SER A 7 -6.96 -1.37 11.57
C SER A 7 -7.47 0.04 11.75
N THR A 8 -6.62 0.90 12.31
CA THR A 8 -6.88 2.33 12.35
C THR A 8 -6.77 2.77 10.91
N PHE A 9 -7.87 2.66 10.16
CA PHE A 9 -7.97 3.28 8.86
C PHE A 9 -7.78 4.77 9.10
N ARG A 10 -6.58 5.28 8.85
CA ARG A 10 -6.36 6.72 8.74
C ARG A 10 -7.40 7.21 7.75
N VAL A 11 -8.33 8.05 8.21
CA VAL A 11 -9.29 8.71 7.33
C VAL A 11 -8.46 9.63 6.44
N MET A 12 -8.04 9.08 5.30
CA MET A 12 -7.31 9.81 4.28
C MET A 12 -8.12 11.05 3.91
N GLY A 13 -7.48 12.22 4.00
CA GLY A 13 -8.12 13.47 3.66
C GLY A 13 -8.62 13.43 2.20
N PRO A 14 -9.72 14.13 1.85
CA PRO A 14 -10.22 14.17 0.48
C PRO A 14 -9.14 14.59 -0.53
N HIS A 15 -8.15 15.36 -0.06
CA HIS A 15 -7.04 15.89 -0.85
C HIS A 15 -6.02 14.80 -1.19
N GLU A 16 -5.69 13.92 -0.24
CA GLU A 16 -4.77 12.80 -0.45
C GLU A 16 -5.41 11.77 -1.40
N ARG A 17 -6.68 11.42 -1.18
CA ARG A 17 -7.42 10.52 -2.08
C ARG A 17 -7.58 11.11 -3.48
N GLY A 18 -7.80 12.42 -3.57
CA GLY A 18 -7.99 13.13 -4.83
C GLY A 18 -6.77 13.16 -5.75
N ARG A 19 -5.57 12.83 -5.24
CA ARG A 19 -4.36 12.70 -6.05
C ARG A 19 -4.30 11.40 -6.83
N PHE A 20 -4.94 10.33 -6.34
CA PHE A 20 -4.98 9.06 -7.07
C PHE A 20 -6.08 9.10 -8.14
N ALA A 21 -5.76 8.59 -9.33
CA ALA A 21 -6.80 8.28 -10.32
C ALA A 21 -7.77 7.23 -9.74
N PRO A 22 -9.06 7.25 -10.13
CA PRO A 22 -10.06 6.32 -9.57
C PRO A 22 -9.66 4.84 -9.73
N GLU A 23 -9.06 4.49 -10.86
CA GLU A 23 -8.52 3.16 -11.16
C GLU A 23 -7.33 2.79 -10.27
N ALA A 24 -6.39 3.71 -10.02
CA ALA A 24 -5.25 3.50 -9.14
C ALA A 24 -5.71 3.26 -7.69
N TRP A 25 -6.68 4.07 -7.23
CA TRP A 25 -7.28 3.90 -5.92
C TRP A 25 -8.03 2.56 -5.79
N GLY A 26 -8.84 2.20 -6.79
CA GLY A 26 -9.54 0.93 -6.82
C GLY A 26 -8.59 -0.27 -6.79
N HIS A 27 -7.43 -0.16 -7.41
CA HIS A 27 -6.40 -1.19 -7.38
C HIS A 27 -5.85 -1.40 -5.96
N LEU A 28 -5.49 -0.33 -5.25
CA LEU A 28 -5.02 -0.40 -3.86
C LEU A 28 -6.04 -1.05 -2.92
N ILE A 29 -7.32 -0.67 -3.04
CA ILE A 29 -8.40 -1.28 -2.23
C ILE A 29 -8.59 -2.75 -2.59
N SER A 30 -8.43 -3.12 -3.87
CA SER A 30 -8.52 -4.52 -4.30
C SER A 30 -7.40 -5.36 -3.73
N LEU A 31 -6.17 -4.85 -3.71
CA LEU A 31 -5.01 -5.52 -3.10
C LEU A 31 -5.17 -5.69 -1.59
N ASN A 32 -5.71 -4.68 -0.90
CA ASN A 32 -5.96 -4.78 0.53
C ASN A 32 -7.12 -5.74 0.84
N GLY A 33 -8.20 -5.68 0.05
CA GLY A 33 -9.36 -6.56 0.19
C GLY A 33 -9.08 -8.02 -0.16
N SER A 34 -8.11 -8.30 -1.03
CA SER A 34 -7.65 -9.66 -1.33
C SER A 34 -6.66 -10.21 -0.30
N GLY A 35 -6.13 -9.36 0.58
CA GLY A 35 -5.09 -9.71 1.54
C GLY A 35 -3.68 -9.79 0.93
N ALA A 36 -3.49 -9.33 -0.31
CA ALA A 36 -2.16 -9.21 -0.91
C ALA A 36 -1.30 -8.16 -0.19
N ILE A 37 -1.96 -7.14 0.39
CA ILE A 37 -1.32 -6.15 1.26
C ILE A 37 -2.16 -5.93 2.51
N ASN A 38 -1.51 -5.72 3.65
CA ASN A 38 -2.18 -5.34 4.88
C ASN A 38 -2.37 -3.81 4.98
N GLY A 39 -3.05 -3.35 6.04
CA GLY A 39 -3.36 -1.93 6.23
C GLY A 39 -2.10 -1.05 6.35
N SER A 40 -1.08 -1.53 7.04
CA SER A 40 0.19 -0.81 7.22
C SER A 40 0.98 -0.70 5.92
N GLU A 41 0.98 -1.76 5.10
CA GLU A 41 1.59 -1.75 3.77
C GLU A 41 0.89 -0.76 2.84
N LEU A 42 -0.45 -0.74 2.87
CA LEU A 42 -1.24 0.23 2.11
C LEU A 42 -0.86 1.66 2.49
N GLU A 43 -0.77 1.98 3.78
CA GLU A 43 -0.36 3.31 4.27
C GLU A 43 1.04 3.69 3.75
N HIS A 44 2.02 2.79 3.86
CA HIS A 44 3.38 3.04 3.35
C HIS A 44 3.41 3.28 1.83
N ILE A 45 2.64 2.52 1.04
CA ILE A 45 2.55 2.70 -0.41
C ILE A 45 1.98 4.09 -0.74
N ILE A 46 0.91 4.49 -0.03
CA ILE A 46 0.30 5.80 -0.20
C ILE A 46 1.30 6.91 0.13
N GLU A 47 1.96 6.84 1.28
CA GLU A 47 2.94 7.86 1.70
C GLU A 47 4.08 8.00 0.69
N ARG A 48 4.61 6.87 0.23
CA ARG A 48 5.67 6.85 -0.78
C ARG A 48 5.20 7.45 -2.11
N ALA A 49 4.00 7.10 -2.57
CA ALA A 49 3.44 7.65 -3.80
C ALA A 49 3.25 9.17 -3.69
N LEU A 50 2.73 9.65 -2.55
CA LEU A 50 2.53 11.09 -2.31
C LEU A 50 3.85 11.88 -2.26
N MET A 51 4.94 11.26 -1.82
CA MET A 51 6.28 11.85 -1.79
C MET A 51 6.98 11.82 -3.16
N GLN A 52 6.77 10.77 -3.95
CA GLN A 52 7.44 10.59 -5.25
C GLN A 52 6.78 11.36 -6.38
N PHE A 53 5.45 11.48 -6.35
CA PHE A 53 4.69 12.13 -7.40
C PHE A 53 4.18 13.48 -6.90
N ASP A 54 4.45 14.55 -7.65
CA ASP A 54 3.98 15.90 -7.33
C ASP A 54 2.54 16.15 -7.86
N GLY A 55 2.05 15.32 -8.78
CA GLY A 55 0.75 15.47 -9.45
C GLY A 55 -0.27 14.37 -9.18
N ARG A 56 -1.14 14.12 -10.17
CA ARG A 56 -2.09 13.01 -10.17
C ARG A 56 -1.34 11.70 -10.42
N ILE A 57 -1.61 10.68 -9.60
CA ILE A 57 -0.99 9.36 -9.66
C ILE A 57 -1.89 8.45 -10.49
N ALA A 58 -1.43 8.05 -11.67
CA ALA A 58 -2.14 7.09 -12.52
C ALA A 58 -1.90 5.65 -12.07
N LEU A 59 -2.67 4.70 -12.62
CA LEU A 59 -2.48 3.28 -12.32
C LEU A 59 -1.12 2.76 -12.80
N ASP A 60 -0.63 3.26 -13.94
CA ASP A 60 0.66 2.89 -14.50
C ASP A 60 1.82 3.32 -13.58
N ASP A 61 1.82 4.57 -13.13
CA ASP A 61 2.80 5.09 -12.15
C ASP A 61 2.78 4.28 -10.85
N LEU A 62 1.57 3.94 -10.38
CA LEU A 62 1.40 3.13 -9.17
C LEU A 62 1.95 1.70 -9.36
N ARG A 63 1.77 1.10 -10.53
CA ARG A 63 2.34 -0.22 -10.82
C ARG A 63 3.86 -0.19 -10.83
N GLY A 64 4.45 0.78 -11.51
CA GLY A 64 5.90 0.97 -11.49
C GLY A 64 6.45 1.21 -10.08
N LEU A 65 5.69 1.92 -9.22
CA LEU A 65 6.01 2.07 -7.80
C LEU A 65 6.02 0.72 -7.07
N LEU A 66 4.96 -0.09 -7.25
CA LEU A 66 4.79 -1.39 -6.59
C LEU A 66 5.87 -2.39 -7.02
N GLU A 67 6.19 -2.45 -8.31
CA GLU A 67 7.29 -3.24 -8.86
C GLU A 67 8.61 -2.89 -8.17
N GLY A 68 8.88 -1.60 -7.96
CA GLY A 68 10.07 -1.10 -7.26
C GLY A 68 10.10 -1.34 -5.75
N THR A 69 9.00 -1.80 -5.14
CA THR A 69 8.92 -2.15 -3.71
C THR A 69 9.13 -3.63 -3.41
N GLY A 70 9.19 -4.49 -4.43
CA GLY A 70 9.28 -5.94 -4.24
C GLY A 70 7.97 -6.58 -3.75
N LEU A 71 6.86 -5.84 -3.80
CA LEU A 71 5.55 -6.34 -3.37
C LEU A 71 5.00 -7.45 -4.27
N GLU A 72 5.45 -7.54 -5.53
CA GLU A 72 5.09 -8.65 -6.42
C GLU A 72 5.74 -9.99 -6.02
N ASP A 73 6.85 -9.94 -5.26
CA ASP A 73 7.53 -11.14 -4.71
C ASP A 73 7.04 -11.49 -3.29
N SER A 74 6.33 -10.56 -2.63
CA SER A 74 5.86 -10.71 -1.26
C SER A 74 4.51 -11.43 -1.20
N GLY A 75 4.51 -12.70 -1.61
CA GLY A 75 3.62 -13.68 -1.01
C GLY A 75 3.88 -13.78 0.50
N PRO A 76 2.92 -14.24 1.33
CA PRO A 76 3.02 -14.18 2.78
C PRO A 76 4.19 -15.02 3.30
N GLY A 77 5.34 -14.38 3.55
CA GLY A 77 6.51 -15.05 4.10
C GLY A 77 7.81 -14.30 3.97
N ALA A 78 7.96 -13.13 4.62
CA ALA A 78 9.30 -12.61 4.95
C ALA A 78 9.26 -11.55 6.07
N GLY A 79 8.45 -11.79 7.09
CA GLY A 79 8.64 -11.15 8.39
C GLY A 79 9.20 -12.19 9.36
N ASP A 80 10.53 -12.31 9.43
CA ASP A 80 11.31 -12.73 10.62
C ASP A 80 12.75 -13.14 10.21
N ASN A 81 13.71 -12.91 11.12
CA ASN A 81 15.14 -13.26 11.09
C ASN A 81 16.13 -12.16 10.68
N ILE A 82 16.31 -11.19 11.58
CA ILE A 82 17.65 -10.70 11.90
C ILE A 82 18.05 -11.33 13.23
N THR A 83 18.69 -12.49 13.18
CA THR A 83 19.58 -12.95 14.26
C THR A 83 20.98 -13.01 13.67
N VAL A 84 21.85 -12.11 14.13
CA VAL A 84 23.29 -12.16 13.90
C VAL A 84 23.93 -12.87 15.10
N HIS A 85 24.68 -13.94 14.82
CA HIS A 85 25.46 -14.73 15.78
C HIS A 85 26.87 -14.15 15.92
#